data_AF-A0A2W4R924-F1
#
_entry.id   AF-A0A2W4R924-F1
#
_cell.length_a   1.000
_cell.length_b   1.000
_cell.length_c   1.000
_cell.angle_alpha   90.00
_cell.angle_beta   90.00
_cell.angle_gamma   90.00
#
_symmetry.space_group_name_H-M   'P 1'
#
loop_
_entity.id
_entity.type
_entity.pdbx_description
1 polymer ?
#
loop_
_entity_poly.entity_id
_entity_poly.type
_entity_poly.pdbx_seq_one_letter_code
_entity_poly.pdbx_strand_id
1 'polypeptide(L)'
;NFVSPTHSKVEQRFKYARNGGIAANSPNDGAATNTIKLLRLDNPKLIELRRAAIEAAGLTRTSDKPLSAMMARRLIQECLQKDANLHLPAFCLALSQVAEEYASREERQAARMRGKARD
;
A
#
# COMPACT_ATOMS: atom_id res chain seq x y z
N ASN A 1 -1.92 13.99 21.39
CA ASN A 1 -2.69 14.13 20.12
C ASN A 1 -2.69 12.83 19.33
N PHE A 2 -3.84 12.40 18.85
CA PHE A 2 -4.07 11.16 18.09
C PHE A 2 -4.90 11.48 16.85
N VAL A 3 -4.82 10.68 15.79
CA VAL A 3 -5.63 10.86 14.58
C VAL A 3 -6.96 10.14 14.74
N SER A 4 -8.07 10.88 14.88
CA SER A 4 -9.39 10.27 14.94
C SER A 4 -9.67 9.39 13.70
N PRO A 5 -10.23 8.18 13.86
CA PRO A 5 -10.60 7.33 12.72
C PRO A 5 -11.70 7.96 11.84
N THR A 6 -12.47 8.89 12.38
CA THR A 6 -13.51 9.63 11.66
C THR A 6 -13.00 10.90 10.98
N HIS A 7 -11.70 11.19 11.09
CA HIS A 7 -11.11 12.35 10.43
C HIS A 7 -11.11 12.13 8.90
N SER A 8 -11.65 13.08 8.15
CA SER A 8 -11.88 12.98 6.69
C SER A 8 -10.65 12.77 5.80
N LYS A 9 -9.45 12.78 6.38
CA LYS A 9 -8.17 12.59 5.71
C LYS A 9 -7.28 11.59 6.44
N VAL A 10 -7.86 10.74 7.28
CA VAL A 10 -7.12 9.80 8.14
C VAL A 10 -6.18 8.92 7.30
N GLU A 11 -6.65 8.44 6.15
CA GLU A 11 -5.89 7.53 5.29
C GLU A 11 -4.64 8.20 4.71
N GLN A 12 -4.71 9.50 4.41
CA GLN A 12 -3.63 10.29 3.80
C GLN A 12 -2.51 10.64 4.81
N ARG A 13 -2.75 10.43 6.11
CA ARG A 13 -1.77 10.71 7.17
C ARG A 13 -0.79 9.58 7.38
N PHE A 14 -1.09 8.39 6.87
CA PHE A 14 -0.24 7.22 7.00
C PHE A 14 0.31 6.79 5.64
N LYS A 15 1.58 6.38 5.65
CA LYS A 15 2.26 5.83 4.48
C LYS A 15 2.61 4.38 4.75
N TYR A 16 2.20 3.50 3.84
CA TYR A 16 2.49 2.08 3.87
C TYR A 16 3.64 1.74 2.92
N ALA A 17 4.54 0.86 3.36
CA ALA A 17 5.69 0.42 2.58
C ALA A 17 5.53 -1.04 2.11
N ARG A 18 6.22 -1.40 1.02
CA ARG A 18 6.23 -2.77 0.45
C ARG A 18 6.65 -3.86 1.43
N ASN A 19 7.43 -3.53 2.47
CA ASN A 19 7.86 -4.47 3.51
C ASN A 19 6.81 -4.64 4.62
N GLY A 20 5.60 -4.09 4.45
CA GLY A 20 4.59 -4.05 5.47
C GLY A 20 4.83 -2.98 6.54
N GLY A 21 5.79 -2.07 6.38
CA GLY A 21 6.01 -0.95 7.31
C GLY A 21 4.89 0.10 7.26
N ILE A 22 4.74 0.87 8.34
CA ILE A 22 3.88 2.07 8.39
C ILE A 22 4.68 3.24 8.95
N ALA A 23 4.49 4.42 8.39
CA ALA A 23 5.02 5.67 8.90
C ALA A 23 3.98 6.79 8.80
N ALA A 24 4.22 7.90 9.49
CA ALA A 24 3.51 9.13 9.18
C ALA A 24 3.86 9.56 7.74
N ASN A 25 2.87 10.01 6.97
CA ASN A 25 3.09 10.45 5.59
C ASN A 25 3.92 11.75 5.53
N SER A 26 3.82 12.59 6.56
CA SER A 26 4.65 13.77 6.75
C SER A 26 5.51 13.64 8.02
N PRO A 27 6.81 14.00 7.99
CA PRO A 27 7.68 13.92 9.15
C PRO A 27 7.23 14.84 10.30
N ASN A 28 6.48 15.90 10.00
CA ASN A 28 5.97 16.85 10.99
C ASN A 28 4.58 16.45 11.53
N ASP A 29 4.04 15.30 11.10
CA ASP A 29 2.75 14.82 11.58
C ASP A 29 2.90 14.05 12.91
N GLY A 30 3.00 14.84 13.99
CA GLY A 30 3.13 14.32 15.36
C GLY A 30 1.92 13.49 15.81
N ALA A 31 0.72 13.78 15.31
CA ALA A 31 -0.48 13.02 15.68
C ALA A 31 -0.49 11.63 15.01
N ALA A 32 -0.10 11.52 13.74
CA ALA A 32 0.05 10.24 13.06
C ALA A 32 1.16 9.39 13.68
N THR A 33 2.31 10.02 13.97
CA THR A 33 3.43 9.37 14.66
C THR A 33 3.00 8.83 16.04
N ASN A 34 2.28 9.64 16.81
CA ASN A 34 1.77 9.21 18.10
C ASN A 34 0.70 8.11 17.98
N THR A 35 -0.13 8.15 16.93
CA THR A 35 -1.13 7.12 16.62
C THR A 35 -0.49 5.77 16.35
N ILE A 36 0.56 5.72 15.52
CA ILE A 36 1.31 4.50 15.23
C ILE A 36 1.87 3.90 16.52
N LYS A 37 2.50 4.72 17.36
CA LYS A 37 3.10 4.28 18.63
C LYS A 37 2.04 3.78 19.63
N LEU A 38 0.95 4.53 19.79
CA LEU A 38 -0.09 4.24 20.77
C LEU A 38 -0.84 2.95 20.42
N LEU A 39 -1.23 2.78 19.15
CA LEU A 39 -1.94 1.59 18.68
C LEU A 39 -1.00 0.46 18.25
N ARG A 40 0.31 0.68 18.33
CA ARG A 40 1.36 -0.26 17.87
C ARG A 40 1.11 -0.75 16.45
N LEU A 41 0.80 0.18 15.54
CA LEU A 41 0.56 -0.14 14.13
C LEU A 41 1.83 -0.68 13.44
N ASP A 42 2.99 -0.44 14.02
CA ASP A 42 4.32 -0.93 13.64
C ASP A 42 4.73 -2.22 14.37
N ASN A 43 3.80 -2.91 15.04
CA ASN A 43 4.09 -4.19 15.68
C ASN A 43 4.66 -5.20 14.66
N PRO A 44 5.73 -5.96 14.99
CA PRO A 44 6.36 -6.89 14.07
C PRO A 44 5.41 -7.90 13.42
N LYS A 45 4.42 -8.41 14.18
CA LYS A 45 3.43 -9.34 13.64
C LYS A 45 2.50 -8.65 12.63
N LEU A 46 2.12 -7.41 12.88
CA LEU A 46 1.26 -6.65 11.97
C LEU A 46 2.01 -6.21 10.70
N ILE A 47 3.30 -5.91 10.82
CA ILE A 47 4.19 -5.69 9.67
C ILE A 47 4.25 -6.95 8.82
N GLU A 48 4.47 -8.11 9.45
CA GLU A 48 4.58 -9.39 8.75
C GLU A 48 3.27 -9.79 8.05
N LEU A 49 2.12 -9.63 8.71
CA LEU A 49 0.82 -9.87 8.09
C LEU A 49 0.56 -8.95 6.89
N ARG A 50 0.94 -7.67 6.98
CA ARG A 50 0.84 -6.73 5.86
C ARG A 50 1.77 -7.12 4.72
N ARG A 51 3.01 -7.49 5.02
CA ARG A 51 4.00 -7.95 4.03
C ARG A 51 3.47 -9.18 3.28
N ALA A 52 2.98 -10.18 4.01
CA ALA A 52 2.41 -11.38 3.42
C ALA A 52 1.20 -11.07 2.51
N ALA A 53 0.32 -10.15 2.92
CA ALA A 53 -0.80 -9.71 2.08
C ALA A 53 -0.34 -9.00 0.79
N ILE A 54 0.67 -8.13 0.88
CA ILE A 54 1.27 -7.45 -0.27
C ILE A 54 1.91 -8.46 -1.24
N GLU A 55 2.61 -9.46 -0.72
CA GLU A 55 3.24 -10.53 -1.51
C GLU A 55 2.20 -11.43 -2.19
N ALA A 56 1.16 -11.84 -1.45
CA ALA A 56 0.05 -12.63 -1.96
C ALA A 56 -0.74 -11.88 -3.05
N ALA A 57 -0.82 -10.55 -2.96
CA ALA A 57 -1.43 -9.71 -3.99
C ALA A 57 -0.57 -9.54 -5.25
N GLY A 58 0.63 -10.12 -5.31
CA GLY A 58 1.53 -10.01 -6.48
C GLY A 58 2.21 -8.65 -6.64
N LEU A 59 2.23 -7.83 -5.57
CA LEU A 59 2.82 -6.48 -5.58
C LEU A 59 4.33 -6.47 -5.33
N THR A 60 4.98 -7.62 -5.47
CA THR A 60 6.43 -7.76 -5.41
C THR A 60 6.92 -8.58 -6.60
N ARG A 61 8.14 -8.31 -7.07
CA ARG A 61 8.75 -9.09 -8.17
C ARG A 61 9.16 -10.51 -7.75
N THR A 62 9.29 -10.73 -6.46
CA THR A 62 9.61 -12.01 -5.85
C THR A 62 8.35 -12.84 -5.57
N SER A 63 7.16 -12.29 -5.80
CA SER A 63 5.91 -13.05 -5.73
C SER A 63 5.89 -14.11 -6.84
N ASP A 64 5.26 -15.26 -6.59
CA ASP A 64 5.13 -16.34 -7.58
C ASP A 64 4.44 -15.88 -8.87
N LYS A 65 3.53 -14.90 -8.74
CA LYS A 65 2.78 -14.28 -9.84
C LYS A 65 2.78 -12.76 -9.68
N PRO A 66 3.84 -12.05 -10.12
CA PRO A 66 3.88 -10.59 -10.07
C PRO A 66 2.78 -9.99 -10.98
N LEU A 67 2.14 -8.92 -10.52
CA LEU A 67 1.11 -8.23 -11.30
C LEU A 67 1.72 -7.43 -12.45
N SER A 68 0.95 -7.24 -13.53
CA SER A 68 1.23 -6.17 -14.48
C SER A 68 0.84 -4.81 -13.89
N ALA A 69 1.37 -3.71 -14.44
CA ALA A 69 0.96 -2.36 -14.05
C ALA A 69 -0.55 -2.16 -14.15
N MET A 70 -1.18 -2.64 -15.23
CA MET A 70 -2.62 -2.57 -15.43
C MET A 70 -3.40 -3.32 -14.34
N MET A 71 -2.96 -4.54 -13.99
CA MET A 71 -3.60 -5.31 -12.92
C MET A 71 -3.42 -4.65 -11.55
N ALA A 72 -2.25 -4.07 -11.28
CA ALA A 72 -2.03 -3.30 -10.05
C ALA A 72 -2.94 -2.06 -9.97
N ARG A 73 -3.17 -1.35 -11.10
CA ARG A 73 -4.14 -0.25 -11.15
C ARG A 73 -5.58 -0.71 -10.87
N ARG A 74 -5.96 -1.88 -11.40
CA ARG A 74 -7.26 -2.49 -11.13
C ARG A 74 -7.42 -2.85 -9.65
N LEU A 75 -6.39 -3.41 -9.03
CA LEU A 75 -6.38 -3.77 -7.61
C LEU A 75 -6.67 -2.55 -6.70
N ILE A 76 -6.21 -1.35 -7.06
CA ILE A 76 -6.50 -0.12 -6.30
C ILE A 76 -8.01 0.11 -6.19
N GLN A 77 -8.74 -0.11 -7.30
CA GLN A 77 -10.20 0.06 -7.32
C GLN A 77 -10.89 -1.02 -6.51
N GLU A 78 -10.42 -2.26 -6.61
CA GLU A 78 -10.98 -3.41 -5.90
C GLU A 78 -10.76 -3.32 -4.37
N CYS A 79 -9.64 -2.74 -3.93
CA CYS A 79 -9.32 -2.61 -2.50
C CYS A 79 -10.35 -1.79 -1.71
N LEU A 80 -11.09 -0.89 -2.36
CA LEU A 80 -12.13 -0.07 -1.73
C LEU A 80 -13.55 -0.61 -1.98
N GLN A 81 -13.68 -1.71 -2.72
CA GLN A 81 -14.96 -2.38 -2.89
C GLN A 81 -15.19 -3.38 -1.76
N LYS A 82 -16.43 -3.39 -1.27
CA LYS A 82 -16.86 -4.35 -0.26
C LYS A 82 -17.12 -5.70 -0.93
N ASP A 83 -16.80 -6.77 -0.22
CA ASP A 83 -17.17 -8.13 -0.61
C ASP A 83 -18.69 -8.37 -0.46
N ALA A 84 -19.13 -9.59 -0.78
CA ALA A 84 -20.52 -10.01 -0.66
C ALA A 84 -21.08 -9.90 0.79
N ASN A 85 -20.19 -9.88 1.79
CA ASN A 85 -20.52 -9.74 3.20
C ASN A 85 -20.39 -8.28 3.70
N LEU A 86 -20.25 -7.32 2.79
CA LEU A 86 -20.08 -5.89 3.08
C LEU A 86 -18.76 -5.53 3.81
N HIS A 87 -17.75 -6.41 3.74
CA HIS A 87 -16.44 -6.17 4.33
C HIS A 87 -15.44 -5.63 3.32
N LEU A 88 -14.58 -4.71 3.76
CA LEU A 88 -13.42 -4.31 2.99
C LEU A 88 -12.32 -5.39 3.11
N PRO A 89 -11.51 -5.59 2.06
CA PRO A 89 -10.34 -6.44 2.13
C PRO A 89 -9.42 -6.05 3.29
N ALA A 90 -8.85 -7.06 3.95
CA ALA A 90 -7.83 -6.83 4.97
C ALA A 90 -6.66 -6.02 4.38
N PHE A 91 -6.22 -5.01 5.12
CA PHE A 91 -5.14 -4.11 4.70
C PHE A 91 -5.41 -3.33 3.40
N CYS A 92 -6.67 -3.12 3.02
CA CYS A 92 -7.09 -2.37 1.82
C CYS A 92 -6.28 -1.08 1.56
N LEU A 93 -6.05 -0.25 2.59
CA LEU A 93 -5.26 0.98 2.44
C LEU A 93 -3.79 0.70 2.12
N ALA A 94 -3.17 -0.29 2.79
CA ALA A 94 -1.78 -0.66 2.51
C ALA A 94 -1.65 -1.24 1.10
N LEU A 95 -2.58 -2.11 0.70
CA LEU A 95 -2.61 -2.69 -0.64
C LEU A 95 -2.80 -1.62 -1.72
N SER A 96 -3.73 -0.68 -1.53
CA SER A 96 -3.99 0.39 -2.50
C SER A 96 -2.76 1.30 -2.70
N GLN A 97 -2.12 1.77 -1.61
CA GLN A 97 -0.94 2.64 -1.71
C GLN A 97 0.25 1.89 -2.35
N VAL A 98 0.49 0.65 -1.94
CA VAL A 98 1.61 -0.14 -2.49
C VAL A 98 1.35 -0.51 -3.95
N ALA A 99 0.10 -0.79 -4.33
CA ALA A 99 -0.28 -1.04 -5.73
C ALA A 99 -0.06 0.18 -6.63
N GLU A 100 -0.35 1.38 -6.12
CA GLU A 100 -0.07 2.63 -6.84
C GLU A 100 1.43 2.86 -7.07
N GLU A 101 2.24 2.66 -6.02
CA GLU A 101 3.70 2.75 -6.13
C GLU A 101 4.26 1.69 -7.09
N TYR A 102 3.73 0.46 -7.03
CA TYR A 102 4.13 -0.66 -7.88
C TYR A 102 3.81 -0.39 -9.36
N ALA A 103 2.57 -0.03 -9.68
CA ALA A 103 2.14 0.25 -11.05
C ALA A 103 2.98 1.36 -11.68
N SER A 104 3.20 2.45 -10.93
CA SER A 104 4.03 3.58 -11.38
C SER A 104 5.49 3.17 -11.65
N ARG A 105 6.04 2.21 -10.89
CA ARG A 105 7.40 1.69 -11.11
C ARG A 105 7.46 0.81 -12.36
N GLU A 106 6.49 -0.07 -12.57
CA GLU A 106 6.44 -0.95 -13.74
C GLU A 106 6.25 -0.15 -15.05
N GLU A 107 5.36 0.86 -15.03
CA GLU A 107 5.15 1.78 -16.17
C GLU A 107 6.44 2.49 -16.57
N ARG A 108 7.18 3.04 -15.60
CA ARG A 108 8.47 3.72 -15.83
C ARG A 108 9.51 2.76 -16.42
N GLN A 109 9.56 1.52 -15.94
CA GLN A 109 10.51 0.53 -16.46
C GLN A 109 10.17 0.11 -17.88
N ALA A 110 8.90 -0.14 -18.18
CA ALA A 110 8.44 -0.44 -19.54
C ALA A 110 8.68 0.72 -20.51
N ALA A 111 8.55 1.98 -20.06
CA ALA A 111 8.87 3.15 -20.87
C ALA A 111 10.39 3.23 -21.18
N ARG A 112 11.24 2.98 -20.19
CA ARG A 112 12.71 2.96 -20.36
C ARG A 112 13.16 1.88 -21.34
N MET A 113 12.62 0.67 -21.23
CA MET A 113 12.95 -0.44 -22.13
C MET A 113 12.53 -0.15 -23.58
N ARG A 114 11.38 0.50 -23.79
CA ARG A 114 10.91 0.92 -25.12
C ARG A 114 11.75 2.04 -25.73
N GLY A 115 12.26 2.97 -24.92
CA GLY A 115 13.18 4.02 -25.39
C GLY A 115 14.50 3.43 -25.89
N LYS A 116 15.11 2.54 -25.09
CA LYS A 116 16.39 1.90 -25.43
C LYS A 116 16.33 0.98 -26.66
N ALA A 117 15.16 0.44 -27.00
CA ALA A 117 14.98 -0.42 -28.18
C ALA A 117 14.80 0.37 -29.50
N ARG A 118 14.69 1.70 -29.42
CA ARG A 118 14.50 2.59 -30.58
C ARG A 118 15.77 3.37 -30.96
N ASP A 119 16.81 3.30 -30.14
CA ASP A 119 18.15 3.83 -30.38
C ASP A 119 19.07 2.71 -30.90
#